data_AF-A0AAD4G971-F1
#
_entry.id   AF-A0AAD4G971-F1
#
_cell.length_a   1.000
_cell.length_b   1.000
_cell.length_c   1.000
_cell.angle_alpha   90.00
_cell.angle_beta   90.00
_cell.angle_gamma   90.00
#
_symmetry.space_group_name_H-M   'P 1'
#
loop_
_entity.id
_entity.type
_entity.pdbx_description
1 polymer ?
#
loop_
_entity_poly.entity_id
_entity_poly.type
_entity_poly.pdbx_seq_one_letter_code
_entity_poly.pdbx_strand_id
1 'polypeptide(L)'
;MTLHLTLNQQVAVSILYILAIITGTFRTFYRWYISRFWWEDVWATFALLLDIICFANVWIPQPRDVSAPDALLDGAVASHWMEAIALTSGLWAARMSMISAIIRITSHRVRFRHSAYATAVAFGIMWIALLIQKLYICAARSCLMNQHVATSQLVTDVISDVLLMALPLLFLRGVNIEHNQRVLLVSSFASSICITIISIVHSIFLFLPSCTATSIILAHVKTALALIICNLLVIVTFAYRLCRRNDLDLHNMPTKSDGAQFTSVFIGNGD
;
A
#
# COMPACT_ATOMS: atom_id res chain seq x y z
N MET A 1 28.31 -20.49 0.31
CA MET A 1 27.03 -21.10 -0.10
C MET A 1 26.35 -20.10 -1.03
N THR A 2 26.30 -20.42 -2.33
CA THR A 2 25.90 -19.51 -3.41
C THR A 2 24.46 -19.00 -3.23
N LEU A 3 24.29 -17.71 -3.00
CA LEU A 3 22.99 -17.04 -2.88
C LEU A 3 22.46 -16.71 -4.29
N HIS A 4 22.10 -17.73 -5.06
CA HIS A 4 21.44 -17.53 -6.36
C HIS A 4 19.93 -17.77 -6.19
N LEU A 5 19.11 -16.76 -6.47
CA LEU A 5 17.69 -16.97 -6.71
C LEU A 5 17.54 -17.94 -7.88
N THR A 6 16.66 -18.93 -7.75
CA THR A 6 16.32 -19.79 -8.89
C THR A 6 15.52 -18.98 -9.91
N LEU A 7 15.67 -19.31 -11.21
CA LEU A 7 14.94 -18.65 -12.29
C LEU A 7 13.42 -18.60 -12.02
N ASN A 8 12.86 -19.71 -11.50
CA ASN A 8 11.46 -19.82 -11.15
C ASN A 8 11.03 -18.78 -10.08
N GLN A 9 11.89 -18.51 -9.10
CA GLN A 9 11.63 -17.50 -8.06
C GLN A 9 11.70 -16.08 -8.61
N GLN A 10 12.67 -15.78 -9.49
CA GLN A 10 12.78 -14.47 -10.15
C GLN A 10 11.55 -14.17 -11.01
N VAL A 11 11.07 -15.17 -11.77
CA VAL A 11 9.87 -15.04 -12.59
C VAL A 11 8.63 -14.79 -11.72
N ALA A 12 8.46 -15.54 -10.63
CA ALA A 12 7.33 -15.36 -9.72
C ALA A 12 7.31 -13.96 -9.08
N VAL A 13 8.47 -13.47 -8.60
CA VAL A 13 8.60 -12.14 -8.02
C VAL A 13 8.38 -11.04 -9.08
N SER A 14 8.88 -11.24 -10.29
CA SER A 14 8.67 -10.32 -11.42
C SER A 14 7.20 -10.15 -11.77
N ILE A 15 6.42 -11.24 -11.76
CA ILE A 15 4.97 -11.17 -12.01
C ILE A 15 4.28 -10.30 -10.95
N LEU A 16 4.65 -10.45 -9.67
CA LEU A 16 4.09 -9.64 -8.59
C LEU A 16 4.43 -8.15 -8.77
N TYR A 17 5.67 -7.83 -9.13
CA TYR A 17 6.07 -6.44 -9.41
C TYR A 17 5.32 -5.86 -10.61
N ILE A 18 5.17 -6.62 -11.70
CA ILE A 18 4.40 -6.17 -12.86
C ILE A 18 2.95 -5.87 -12.46
N LEU A 19 2.32 -6.74 -11.66
CA LEU A 19 0.97 -6.50 -11.13
C LEU A 19 0.90 -5.26 -10.22
N ALA A 20 1.91 -5.05 -9.36
CA ALA A 20 2.02 -3.87 -8.51
C ALA A 20 2.14 -2.58 -9.34
N ILE A 21 2.97 -2.59 -10.39
CA ILE A 21 3.16 -1.46 -11.31
C ILE A 21 1.86 -1.19 -12.09
N ILE A 22 1.20 -2.21 -12.64
CA ILE A 22 -0.06 -2.04 -13.38
C ILE A 22 -1.14 -1.44 -12.46
N THR A 23 -1.32 -2.00 -11.27
CA THR A 23 -2.33 -1.50 -10.33
C THR A 23 -2.02 -0.10 -9.83
N GLY A 24 -0.75 0.23 -9.57
CA GLY A 24 -0.36 1.56 -9.11
C GLY A 24 -0.39 2.62 -10.19
N THR A 25 0.03 2.30 -11.42
CA THR A 25 -0.09 3.22 -12.57
C THR A 25 -1.54 3.51 -12.87
N PHE A 26 -2.41 2.48 -12.90
CA PHE A 26 -3.85 2.66 -13.05
C PHE A 26 -4.42 3.58 -11.96
N ARG A 27 -4.10 3.32 -10.69
CA ARG A 27 -4.50 4.17 -9.56
C ARG A 27 -4.06 5.62 -9.74
N THR A 28 -2.79 5.84 -10.09
CA THR A 28 -2.18 7.17 -10.20
C THR A 28 -2.77 7.94 -11.38
N PHE A 29 -2.84 7.30 -12.56
CA PHE A 29 -3.44 7.88 -13.76
C PHE A 29 -4.90 8.25 -13.54
N TYR A 30 -5.67 7.36 -12.90
CA TYR A 30 -7.08 7.61 -12.62
C TYR A 30 -7.29 8.83 -11.70
N ARG A 31 -6.48 8.94 -10.64
CA ARG A 31 -6.56 10.08 -9.71
C ARG A 31 -6.03 11.37 -10.32
N TRP A 32 -5.01 11.28 -11.17
CA TRP A 32 -4.54 12.39 -11.99
C TRP A 32 -5.67 12.92 -12.88
N TYR A 33 -6.40 12.03 -13.56
CA TYR A 33 -7.51 12.39 -14.44
C TYR A 33 -8.63 13.16 -13.71
N ILE A 34 -8.92 12.82 -12.45
CA ILE A 34 -9.93 13.52 -11.63
C ILE A 34 -9.40 14.82 -10.99
N SER A 35 -8.13 15.20 -11.23
CA SER A 35 -7.52 16.45 -10.74
C SER A 35 -7.63 16.67 -9.23
N ARG A 36 -7.64 15.60 -8.42
CA ARG A 36 -7.59 15.69 -6.95
C ARG A 36 -6.26 15.18 -6.41
N PHE A 37 -5.17 15.85 -6.79
CA PHE A 37 -3.84 15.53 -6.29
C PHE A 37 -3.73 15.86 -4.80
N TRP A 38 -3.53 14.84 -3.98
CA TRP A 38 -3.34 14.96 -2.52
C TRP A 38 -2.04 14.27 -2.10
N TRP A 39 -1.58 14.53 -0.87
CA TRP A 39 -0.40 13.88 -0.28
C TRP A 39 -0.41 12.34 -0.40
N GLU A 40 -1.60 11.71 -0.40
CA GLU A 40 -1.79 10.28 -0.68
C GLU A 40 -1.15 9.81 -2.00
N ASP A 41 -1.22 10.65 -3.03
CA ASP A 41 -0.81 10.32 -4.40
C ASP A 41 0.70 10.50 -4.56
N VAL A 42 1.29 11.46 -3.86
CA VAL A 42 2.76 11.64 -3.78
C VAL A 42 3.42 10.38 -3.21
N TRP A 43 2.89 9.86 -2.09
CA TRP A 43 3.40 8.62 -1.49
C TRP A 43 3.18 7.39 -2.40
N ALA A 44 2.07 7.33 -3.13
CA ALA A 44 1.80 6.24 -4.06
C ALA A 44 2.74 6.28 -5.27
N THR A 45 2.99 7.45 -5.85
CA THR A 45 3.95 7.62 -6.96
C THR A 45 5.37 7.33 -6.49
N PHE A 46 5.76 7.81 -5.30
CA PHE A 46 7.05 7.48 -4.71
C PHE A 46 7.22 5.96 -4.55
N ALA A 47 6.21 5.28 -4.03
CA ALA A 47 6.23 3.83 -3.90
C ALA A 47 6.35 3.10 -5.24
N LEU A 48 5.68 3.59 -6.29
CA LEU A 48 5.79 3.03 -7.65
C LEU A 48 7.19 3.16 -8.24
N LEU A 49 7.85 4.30 -8.02
CA LEU A 49 9.23 4.49 -8.49
C LEU A 49 10.19 3.52 -7.80
N LEU A 50 10.02 3.33 -6.50
CA LEU A 50 10.80 2.35 -5.73
C LEU A 50 10.53 0.91 -6.18
N ASP A 51 9.29 0.61 -6.59
CA ASP A 51 8.90 -0.71 -7.09
C ASP A 51 9.59 -1.02 -8.44
N ILE A 52 9.67 -0.05 -9.34
CA ILE A 52 10.42 -0.16 -10.60
C ILE A 52 11.91 -0.43 -10.33
N ILE A 53 12.49 0.23 -9.33
CA ILE A 53 13.87 -0.01 -8.89
C ILE A 53 14.02 -1.45 -8.37
N CYS A 54 13.08 -1.94 -7.56
CA CYS A 54 13.11 -3.31 -7.06
C CYS A 54 13.00 -4.33 -8.19
N PHE A 55 12.09 -4.10 -9.15
CA PHE A 55 11.93 -4.94 -10.33
C PHE A 55 13.23 -5.02 -11.15
N ALA A 56 13.91 -3.90 -11.38
CA ALA A 56 15.19 -3.89 -12.07
C ALA A 56 16.26 -4.70 -11.30
N ASN A 57 16.33 -4.53 -9.97
CA ASN A 57 17.32 -5.23 -9.13
C ASN A 57 17.16 -6.75 -9.12
N VAL A 58 15.94 -7.29 -9.29
CA VAL A 58 15.70 -8.76 -9.35
C VAL A 58 16.48 -9.42 -10.51
N TRP A 59 16.73 -8.69 -11.57
CA TRP A 59 17.42 -9.18 -12.77
C TRP A 59 18.92 -8.87 -12.80
N ILE A 60 19.44 -8.08 -11.85
CA ILE A 60 20.87 -7.79 -11.76
C ILE A 60 21.58 -8.99 -11.11
N PRO A 61 22.62 -9.56 -11.74
CA PRO A 61 23.39 -10.65 -11.14
C PRO A 61 24.04 -10.21 -9.82
N GLN A 62 23.74 -10.91 -8.72
CA GLN A 62 24.41 -10.65 -7.45
C GLN A 62 25.81 -11.30 -7.44
N PRO A 63 26.89 -10.57 -7.06
CA PRO A 63 28.24 -11.12 -7.01
C PRO A 63 28.38 -12.14 -5.88
N ARG A 64 29.23 -13.15 -6.12
CA ARG A 64 29.34 -14.36 -5.30
C ARG A 64 30.10 -14.17 -3.98
N ASP A 65 30.97 -13.16 -3.88
CA ASP A 65 31.77 -12.89 -2.68
C ASP A 65 32.07 -11.39 -2.54
N VAL A 66 31.69 -10.83 -1.40
CA VAL A 66 31.87 -9.40 -1.05
C VAL A 66 33.29 -9.10 -0.53
N SER A 67 34.17 -10.11 -0.53
CA SER A 67 35.48 -10.08 0.14
C SER A 67 36.67 -9.83 -0.79
N ALA A 68 36.46 -9.65 -2.10
CA ALA A 68 37.55 -9.41 -3.05
C ALA A 68 37.94 -7.92 -3.09
N PRO A 69 39.24 -7.54 -3.00
CA PRO A 69 39.67 -6.15 -2.91
C PRO A 69 39.58 -5.35 -4.23
N ASP A 70 39.40 -6.03 -5.36
CA ASP A 70 39.47 -5.42 -6.69
C ASP A 70 38.06 -5.07 -7.20
N ALA A 71 37.64 -3.87 -6.80
CA ALA A 71 36.36 -3.25 -7.10
C ALA A 71 36.14 -2.98 -8.60
N LEU A 72 35.82 -4.02 -9.38
CA LEU A 72 35.22 -3.88 -10.71
C LEU A 72 33.67 -3.81 -10.66
N LEU A 73 33.06 -3.71 -9.47
CA LEU A 73 31.60 -3.69 -9.34
C LEU A 73 31.09 -2.70 -8.26
N ASP A 74 31.36 -1.41 -8.44
CA ASP A 74 30.58 -0.33 -7.79
C ASP A 74 29.06 -0.59 -7.95
N GLY A 75 28.65 -1.19 -9.07
CA GLY A 75 27.26 -1.51 -9.38
C GLY A 75 26.59 -2.54 -8.46
N ALA A 76 27.30 -3.53 -7.93
CA ALA A 76 26.66 -4.54 -7.06
C ALA A 76 26.56 -4.10 -5.61
N VAL A 77 27.54 -3.34 -5.11
CA VAL A 77 27.38 -2.71 -3.80
C VAL A 77 26.19 -1.74 -3.90
N ALA A 78 26.13 -0.91 -4.94
CA ALA A 78 25.00 -0.02 -5.16
C ALA A 78 23.66 -0.77 -5.23
N SER A 79 23.56 -1.92 -5.92
CA SER A 79 22.30 -2.67 -6.02
C SER A 79 21.77 -3.15 -4.68
N HIS A 80 22.62 -3.69 -3.80
CA HIS A 80 22.19 -4.16 -2.47
C HIS A 80 21.69 -3.02 -1.58
N TRP A 81 22.33 -1.85 -1.67
CA TRP A 81 21.89 -0.66 -0.94
C TRP A 81 20.56 -0.14 -1.47
N MET A 82 20.44 -0.04 -2.79
CA MET A 82 19.21 0.39 -3.46
C MET A 82 18.06 -0.55 -3.13
N GLU A 83 18.29 -1.85 -3.10
CA GLU A 83 17.28 -2.85 -2.74
C GLU A 83 16.83 -2.71 -1.27
N ALA A 84 17.78 -2.62 -0.33
CA ALA A 84 17.46 -2.46 1.09
C ALA A 84 16.66 -1.18 1.37
N ILE A 85 17.03 -0.07 0.71
CA ILE A 85 16.35 1.21 0.81
C ILE A 85 14.97 1.15 0.14
N ALA A 86 14.87 0.60 -1.07
CA ALA A 86 13.64 0.56 -1.85
C ALA A 86 12.58 -0.34 -1.23
N LEU A 87 12.95 -1.53 -0.76
CA LEU A 87 12.01 -2.44 -0.09
C LEU A 87 11.43 -1.81 1.19
N THR A 88 12.29 -1.19 2.00
CA THR A 88 11.86 -0.53 3.24
C THR A 88 10.99 0.68 2.91
N SER A 89 11.47 1.57 2.04
CA SER A 89 10.76 2.80 1.70
C SER A 89 9.45 2.54 0.96
N GLY A 90 9.37 1.51 0.13
CA GLY A 90 8.14 1.11 -0.57
C GLY A 90 7.05 0.66 0.40
N LEU A 91 7.41 -0.18 1.38
CA LEU A 91 6.46 -0.64 2.41
C LEU A 91 5.96 0.52 3.28
N TRP A 92 6.85 1.39 3.73
CA TRP A 92 6.49 2.55 4.54
C TRP A 92 5.71 3.60 3.74
N ALA A 93 6.02 3.80 2.46
CA ALA A 93 5.25 4.67 1.57
C ALA A 93 3.82 4.17 1.36
N ALA A 94 3.62 2.84 1.25
CA ALA A 94 2.28 2.25 1.19
C ALA A 94 1.47 2.58 2.46
N ARG A 95 2.06 2.40 3.65
CA ARG A 95 1.44 2.77 4.93
C ARG A 95 1.14 4.27 5.02
N MET A 96 2.05 5.12 4.53
CA MET A 96 1.86 6.58 4.46
C MET A 96 0.70 6.96 3.54
N SER A 97 0.53 6.26 2.42
CA SER A 97 -0.62 6.45 1.53
C SER A 97 -1.93 6.09 2.23
N MET A 98 -1.96 4.98 2.99
CA MET A 98 -3.14 4.56 3.76
C MET A 98 -3.52 5.57 4.86
N ILE A 99 -2.57 5.99 5.70
CA ILE A 99 -2.86 6.96 6.77
C ILE A 99 -3.26 8.33 6.21
N SER A 100 -2.67 8.75 5.09
CA SER A 100 -3.07 9.99 4.41
C SER A 100 -4.53 9.92 3.93
N ALA A 101 -4.97 8.74 3.45
CA ALA A 101 -6.37 8.51 3.08
C ALA A 101 -7.32 8.59 4.29
N ILE A 102 -6.89 8.08 5.44
CA ILE A 102 -7.64 8.19 6.70
C ILE A 102 -7.72 9.65 7.16
N ILE A 103 -6.61 10.40 7.11
CA ILE A 103 -6.56 11.82 7.50
C ILE A 103 -7.56 12.63 6.67
N ARG A 104 -7.59 12.41 5.35
CA ARG A 104 -8.51 13.11 4.45
C ARG A 104 -9.97 12.91 4.84
N ILE A 105 -10.35 11.71 5.26
CA ILE A 105 -11.73 11.38 5.64
C ILE A 105 -12.07 11.90 7.02
N THR A 106 -11.11 11.86 7.94
CA THR A 106 -11.28 12.31 9.33
C THR A 106 -11.12 13.82 9.51
N SER A 107 -10.77 14.56 8.44
CA SER A 107 -10.54 16.02 8.45
C SER A 107 -11.68 16.85 9.05
N HIS A 108 -12.90 16.33 9.09
CA HIS A 108 -14.07 17.04 9.63
C HIS A 108 -14.14 17.06 11.17
N ARG A 109 -13.31 16.28 11.90
CA ARG A 109 -13.33 16.23 13.38
C ARG A 109 -11.97 16.59 13.99
N VAL A 110 -11.93 17.72 14.70
CA VAL A 110 -10.70 18.33 15.24
C VAL A 110 -9.89 17.39 16.15
N ARG A 111 -10.54 16.65 17.07
CA ARG A 111 -9.86 15.73 18.00
C ARG A 111 -9.20 14.54 17.30
N PHE A 112 -9.91 13.93 16.34
CA PHE A 112 -9.40 12.78 15.57
C PHE A 112 -8.31 13.19 14.59
N ARG A 113 -8.40 14.41 14.04
CA ARG A 113 -7.37 14.99 13.18
C ARG A 113 -6.01 14.98 13.87
N HIS A 114 -5.95 15.41 15.14
CA HIS A 114 -4.68 15.45 15.88
C HIS A 114 -4.09 14.05 16.09
N SER A 115 -4.92 13.06 16.44
CA SER A 115 -4.49 11.67 16.59
C SER A 115 -3.97 11.07 15.27
N ALA A 116 -4.67 11.30 14.15
CA ALA A 116 -4.25 10.81 12.85
C ALA A 116 -2.94 11.46 12.35
N TYR A 117 -2.76 12.77 12.54
CA TYR A 117 -1.49 13.44 12.25
C TYR A 117 -0.36 12.96 13.16
N ALA A 118 -0.62 12.77 14.46
CA ALA A 118 0.38 12.25 15.38
C ALA A 118 0.87 10.86 14.97
N THR A 119 -0.04 9.97 14.54
CA THR A 119 0.33 8.65 14.02
C THR A 119 1.12 8.75 12.71
N ALA A 120 0.77 9.66 11.79
CA ALA A 120 1.54 9.87 10.57
C ALA A 120 2.97 10.37 10.85
N VAL A 121 3.12 11.30 11.78
CA VAL A 121 4.44 11.76 12.23
C VAL A 121 5.22 10.62 12.88
N ALA A 122 4.59 9.84 13.76
CA ALA A 122 5.22 8.66 14.37
C ALA A 122 5.70 7.65 13.32
N PHE A 123 4.91 7.39 12.27
CA PHE A 123 5.32 6.51 11.17
C PHE A 123 6.52 7.06 10.42
N GLY A 124 6.58 8.38 10.21
CA GLY A 124 7.70 9.02 9.54
C GLY A 124 8.98 8.87 10.34
N ILE A 125 8.90 9.06 11.66
CA ILE A 125 10.03 8.87 12.58
C ILE A 125 10.49 7.40 12.58
N MET A 126 9.56 6.45 12.68
CA MET A 126 9.89 5.01 12.65
C MET A 126 10.55 4.61 11.33
N TRP A 127 10.03 5.11 10.20
CA TRP A 127 10.62 4.89 8.88
C TRP A 127 12.05 5.43 8.78
N ILE A 128 12.28 6.68 9.19
CA ILE A 128 13.61 7.30 9.17
C ILE A 128 14.58 6.52 10.07
N ALA A 129 14.14 6.13 11.28
CA ALA A 129 14.97 5.36 12.20
C ALA A 129 15.40 4.01 11.61
N LEU A 130 14.48 3.29 10.98
CA LEU A 130 14.79 2.02 10.31
C LEU A 130 15.72 2.21 9.10
N LEU A 131 15.53 3.26 8.32
CA LEU A 131 16.41 3.59 7.22
C LEU A 131 17.83 3.86 7.72
N ILE A 132 17.99 4.69 8.75
CA ILE A 132 19.30 4.97 9.35
C ILE A 132 19.94 3.68 9.86
N GLN A 133 19.18 2.83 10.56
CA GLN A 133 19.68 1.55 11.06
C GLN A 133 20.16 0.63 9.93
N LYS A 134 19.41 0.54 8.82
CA LYS A 134 19.79 -0.25 7.65
C LYS A 134 20.98 0.32 6.92
N LEU A 135 21.02 1.64 6.70
CA LEU A 135 22.15 2.32 6.06
C LEU A 135 23.44 2.13 6.86
N TYR A 136 23.38 2.23 8.19
CA TYR A 136 24.53 2.03 9.06
C TYR A 136 25.07 0.59 8.95
N ILE A 137 24.19 -0.40 8.91
CA ILE A 137 24.60 -1.81 8.80
C ILE A 137 25.06 -2.15 7.39
N CYS A 138 24.46 -1.54 6.37
CA CYS A 138 24.94 -1.60 5.00
C CYS A 138 26.37 -1.03 4.87
N ALA A 139 26.65 0.10 5.54
CA ALA A 139 27.98 0.70 5.60
C ALA A 139 28.99 -0.20 6.33
N ALA A 140 28.59 -0.77 7.48
CA ALA A 140 29.51 -1.47 8.36
C ALA A 140 29.73 -2.95 8.01
N ARG A 141 28.76 -3.60 7.37
CA ARG A 141 28.74 -5.07 7.16
C ARG A 141 28.17 -5.49 5.81
N SER A 142 28.25 -4.62 4.80
CA SER A 142 27.82 -4.93 3.42
C SER A 142 26.39 -5.46 3.31
N CYS A 143 25.47 -4.88 4.10
CA CYS A 143 24.04 -5.19 4.17
C CYS A 143 23.70 -6.60 4.69
N LEU A 144 24.61 -7.27 5.41
CA LEU A 144 24.28 -8.50 6.13
C LEU A 144 23.32 -8.18 7.29
N MET A 145 22.07 -8.61 7.14
CA MET A 145 21.00 -8.32 8.10
C MET A 145 21.28 -8.99 9.45
N ASN A 146 21.50 -8.18 10.49
CA ASN A 146 21.66 -8.67 11.86
C ASN A 146 20.28 -8.96 12.50
N GLN A 147 20.26 -9.91 13.44
CA GLN A 147 19.05 -10.28 14.20
C GLN A 147 18.38 -9.07 14.89
N HIS A 148 19.18 -8.11 15.39
CA HIS A 148 18.65 -6.90 16.02
C HIS A 148 17.85 -6.00 15.06
N VAL A 149 18.21 -5.95 13.77
CA VAL A 149 17.46 -5.19 12.75
C VAL A 149 16.18 -5.90 12.38
N ALA A 150 16.25 -7.23 12.25
CA ALA A 150 15.08 -8.05 12.02
C ALA A 150 14.04 -7.84 13.12
N THR A 151 14.45 -7.87 14.39
CA THR A 151 13.57 -7.62 15.54
C THR A 151 13.01 -6.20 15.54
N SER A 152 13.84 -5.17 15.33
CA SER A 152 13.34 -3.78 15.31
C SER A 152 12.33 -3.58 14.18
N GLN A 153 12.64 -4.06 12.98
CA GLN A 153 11.76 -3.99 11.82
C GLN A 153 10.41 -4.68 12.09
N LEU A 154 10.43 -5.89 12.66
CA LEU A 154 9.23 -6.64 13.01
C LEU A 154 8.35 -5.88 14.01
N VAL A 155 8.95 -5.40 15.10
CA VAL A 155 8.22 -4.66 16.14
C VAL A 155 7.60 -3.40 15.55
N THR A 156 8.36 -2.64 14.75
CA THR A 156 7.84 -1.44 14.10
C THR A 156 6.73 -1.73 13.10
N ASP A 157 6.84 -2.84 12.36
CA ASP A 157 5.82 -3.26 11.40
C ASP A 157 4.51 -3.58 12.12
N VAL A 158 4.56 -4.42 13.17
CA VAL A 158 3.38 -4.79 13.96
C VAL A 158 2.74 -3.57 14.63
N ILE A 159 3.54 -2.69 15.25
CA ILE A 159 3.03 -1.46 15.88
C ILE A 159 2.31 -0.59 14.86
N SER A 160 2.92 -0.39 13.68
CA SER A 160 2.31 0.44 12.65
C SER A 160 0.99 -0.14 12.13
N ASP A 161 0.93 -1.45 11.91
CA ASP A 161 -0.30 -2.09 11.42
C ASP A 161 -1.41 -2.10 12.48
N VAL A 162 -1.06 -2.25 13.77
CA VAL A 162 -2.00 -2.11 14.90
C VAL A 162 -2.55 -0.68 14.98
N LEU A 163 -1.69 0.33 14.80
CA LEU A 163 -2.12 1.73 14.81
C LEU A 163 -3.04 2.05 13.60
N LEU A 164 -2.71 1.53 12.41
CA LEU A 164 -3.54 1.61 11.21
C LEU A 164 -4.92 0.96 11.42
N MET A 165 -4.98 -0.12 12.20
CA MET A 165 -6.22 -0.80 12.57
C MET A 165 -7.00 -0.06 13.67
N ALA A 166 -6.33 0.52 14.66
CA ALA A 166 -6.95 1.21 15.78
C ALA A 166 -7.59 2.55 15.38
N LEU A 167 -6.93 3.34 14.52
CA LEU A 167 -7.43 4.63 14.04
C LEU A 167 -8.88 4.59 13.49
N PRO A 168 -9.21 3.72 12.51
CA PRO A 168 -10.57 3.64 11.97
C PRO A 168 -11.59 3.09 12.98
N LEU A 169 -11.19 2.20 13.90
CA LEU A 169 -12.08 1.68 14.94
C LEU A 169 -12.46 2.75 15.97
N LEU A 170 -11.50 3.57 16.39
CA LEU A 170 -11.75 4.72 17.26
C LEU A 170 -12.70 5.73 16.58
N PHE A 171 -12.57 5.91 15.26
CA PHE A 171 -13.47 6.75 14.49
C PHE A 171 -14.89 6.18 14.38
N LEU A 172 -15.03 4.85 14.23
CA LEU A 172 -16.31 4.14 14.12
C LEU A 172 -17.13 4.15 15.42
N ARG A 173 -16.49 4.23 16.59
CA ARG A 173 -17.15 4.06 17.91
C ARG A 173 -18.13 5.20 18.29
N GLY A 174 -18.26 6.27 17.50
CA GLY A 174 -19.07 7.43 17.88
C GLY A 174 -19.89 8.10 16.79
N VAL A 175 -20.08 7.47 15.61
CA VAL A 175 -20.68 8.16 14.45
C VAL A 175 -21.52 7.21 13.57
N ASN A 176 -22.69 7.70 13.11
CA ASN A 176 -23.38 7.14 11.94
C ASN A 176 -22.61 7.52 10.67
N ILE A 177 -21.76 6.61 10.21
CA ILE A 177 -20.85 6.82 9.07
C ILE A 177 -21.59 6.62 7.75
N GLU A 178 -21.38 7.54 6.80
CA GLU A 178 -21.87 7.38 5.43
C GLU A 178 -21.26 6.13 4.78
N HIS A 179 -22.06 5.34 4.07
CA HIS A 179 -21.66 4.02 3.56
C HIS A 179 -20.32 4.04 2.76
N ASN A 180 -20.02 5.12 2.04
CA ASN A 180 -18.76 5.28 1.30
C ASN A 180 -17.51 5.35 2.18
N GLN A 181 -17.63 5.94 3.36
CA GLN A 181 -16.54 6.01 4.34
C GLN A 181 -16.38 4.65 5.02
N ARG A 182 -17.50 3.96 5.33
CA ARG A 182 -17.48 2.63 5.93
C ARG A 182 -16.76 1.60 5.07
N VAL A 183 -17.00 1.58 3.76
CA VAL A 183 -16.33 0.64 2.83
C VAL A 183 -14.82 0.84 2.83
N LEU A 184 -14.33 2.09 2.79
CA LEU A 184 -12.89 2.34 2.84
C LEU A 184 -12.28 1.89 4.17
N LEU A 185 -12.94 2.18 5.30
CA LEU A 185 -12.46 1.80 6.63
C LEU A 185 -12.35 0.26 6.76
N VAL A 186 -13.39 -0.47 6.31
CA VAL A 186 -13.39 -1.94 6.32
C VAL A 186 -12.32 -2.50 5.37
N SER A 187 -12.16 -1.92 4.18
CA SER A 187 -11.11 -2.34 3.24
C SER A 187 -9.70 -2.11 3.80
N SER A 188 -9.48 -0.97 4.48
CA SER A 188 -8.21 -0.64 5.16
C SER A 188 -7.89 -1.62 6.28
N PHE A 189 -8.91 -2.02 7.03
CA PHE A 189 -8.77 -3.03 8.08
C PHE A 189 -8.36 -4.39 7.51
N ALA A 190 -9.07 -4.86 6.48
CA ALA A 190 -8.75 -6.12 5.81
C ALA A 190 -7.33 -6.10 5.22
N SER A 191 -6.96 -5.01 4.55
CA SER A 191 -5.61 -4.79 4.02
C SER A 191 -4.54 -4.91 5.10
N SER A 192 -4.74 -4.24 6.25
CA SER A 192 -3.77 -4.26 7.35
C SER A 192 -3.62 -5.66 7.94
N ILE A 193 -4.70 -6.41 8.08
CA ILE A 193 -4.65 -7.82 8.50
C ILE A 193 -3.89 -8.68 7.48
N CYS A 194 -4.14 -8.52 6.18
CA CYS A 194 -3.39 -9.26 5.16
C CYS A 194 -1.88 -8.96 5.24
N ILE A 195 -1.51 -7.68 5.36
CA ILE A 195 -0.10 -7.26 5.44
C ILE A 195 0.57 -7.78 6.71
N THR A 196 -0.12 -7.75 7.87
CA THR A 196 0.42 -8.32 9.12
C THR A 196 0.68 -9.81 9.01
N ILE A 197 -0.24 -10.59 8.44
CA ILE A 197 -0.05 -12.04 8.23
C ILE A 197 1.20 -12.28 7.40
N ILE A 198 1.35 -11.57 6.27
CA ILE A 198 2.53 -11.69 5.40
C ILE A 198 3.81 -11.28 6.16
N SER A 199 3.73 -10.23 6.97
CA SER A 199 4.85 -9.76 7.80
C SER A 199 5.29 -10.79 8.84
N ILE A 200 4.35 -11.47 9.50
CA ILE A 200 4.62 -12.53 10.46
C ILE A 200 5.29 -13.72 9.77
N VAL A 201 4.77 -14.14 8.61
CA VAL A 201 5.36 -15.23 7.83
C VAL A 201 6.80 -14.89 7.46
N HIS A 202 7.04 -13.72 6.86
CA HIS A 202 8.38 -13.26 6.52
C HIS A 202 9.32 -13.25 7.75
N SER A 203 8.80 -12.81 8.90
CA SER A 203 9.55 -12.77 10.15
C SER A 203 9.98 -14.15 10.65
N ILE A 204 9.09 -15.15 10.59
CA ILE A 204 9.41 -16.53 10.99
C ILE A 204 10.59 -17.06 10.15
N PHE A 205 10.52 -16.86 8.82
CA PHE A 205 11.59 -17.30 7.93
C PHE A 205 12.88 -16.49 8.07
N LEU A 206 12.79 -15.23 8.50
CA LEU A 206 13.95 -14.37 8.76
C LEU A 206 14.76 -14.82 9.99
N PHE A 207 14.11 -15.39 11.01
CA PHE A 207 14.81 -15.91 12.20
C PHE A 207 15.37 -17.33 12.02
N LEU A 208 15.04 -18.02 10.93
CA LEU A 208 15.57 -19.35 10.64
C LEU A 208 16.92 -19.24 9.91
N PRO A 209 18.06 -19.59 10.56
CA PRO A 209 19.40 -19.44 9.97
C PRO A 209 19.62 -20.31 8.71
N SER A 210 18.81 -21.34 8.51
CA SER A 210 18.85 -22.24 7.35
C SER A 210 18.15 -21.66 6.11
N CYS A 211 17.45 -20.53 6.23
CA CYS A 211 16.49 -20.03 5.23
C CYS A 211 16.81 -18.63 4.69
N THR A 212 18.08 -18.22 4.68
CA THR A 212 18.49 -16.87 4.24
C THR A 212 17.99 -16.53 2.82
N ALA A 213 18.11 -17.44 1.86
CA ALA A 213 17.61 -17.22 0.50
C ALA A 213 16.07 -17.04 0.44
N THR A 214 15.34 -17.85 1.22
CA THR A 214 13.87 -17.77 1.32
C THR A 214 13.43 -16.45 1.96
N SER A 215 14.18 -15.95 2.94
CA SER A 215 13.86 -14.68 3.62
C SER A 215 13.92 -13.49 2.65
N ILE A 216 14.88 -13.46 1.73
CA ILE A 216 15.04 -12.40 0.72
C ILE A 216 13.86 -12.40 -0.24
N ILE A 217 13.50 -13.58 -0.76
CA ILE A 217 12.33 -13.73 -1.65
C ILE A 217 11.06 -13.29 -0.94
N LEU A 218 10.89 -13.70 0.32
CA LEU A 218 9.74 -13.27 1.11
C LEU A 218 9.72 -11.76 1.35
N ALA A 219 10.88 -11.08 1.42
CA ALA A 219 10.92 -9.63 1.51
C ALA A 219 10.37 -8.97 0.23
N HIS A 220 10.78 -9.44 -0.94
CA HIS A 220 10.23 -8.96 -2.22
C HIS A 220 8.72 -9.22 -2.33
N VAL A 221 8.30 -10.46 -2.04
CA VAL A 221 6.88 -10.86 -2.08
C VAL A 221 6.07 -10.01 -1.10
N LYS A 222 6.58 -9.78 0.11
CA LYS A 222 5.93 -8.93 1.12
C LYS A 222 5.73 -7.51 0.62
N THR A 223 6.77 -6.89 0.07
CA THR A 223 6.69 -5.51 -0.43
C THR A 223 5.75 -5.39 -1.63
N ALA A 224 5.88 -6.28 -2.62
CA ALA A 224 5.03 -6.28 -3.80
C ALA A 224 3.55 -6.49 -3.46
N LEU A 225 3.25 -7.46 -2.58
CA LEU A 225 1.88 -7.71 -2.11
C LEU A 225 1.32 -6.52 -1.32
N ALA A 226 2.11 -5.89 -0.45
CA ALA A 226 1.66 -4.72 0.30
C ALA A 226 1.26 -3.57 -0.64
N LEU A 227 2.03 -3.35 -1.73
CA LEU A 227 1.70 -2.35 -2.75
C LEU A 227 0.45 -2.72 -3.55
N ILE A 228 0.33 -3.97 -3.99
CA ILE A 228 -0.88 -4.46 -4.68
C ILE A 228 -2.10 -4.24 -3.81
N ILE A 229 -2.07 -4.68 -2.54
CA ILE A 229 -3.19 -4.55 -1.61
C ILE A 229 -3.53 -3.07 -1.39
N CYS A 230 -2.53 -2.20 -1.20
CA CYS A 230 -2.71 -0.76 -1.03
C CYS A 230 -3.34 -0.09 -2.27
N ASN A 231 -2.91 -0.48 -3.46
CA ASN A 231 -3.44 0.04 -4.71
C ASN A 231 -4.86 -0.46 -4.96
N LEU A 232 -5.12 -1.75 -4.75
CA LEU A 232 -6.43 -2.38 -4.89
C LEU A 232 -7.47 -1.79 -3.93
N LEU A 233 -7.11 -1.49 -2.69
CA LEU A 233 -8.02 -0.87 -1.71
C LEU A 233 -8.69 0.40 -2.25
N VAL A 234 -7.91 1.22 -2.96
CA VAL A 234 -8.43 2.46 -3.55
C VAL A 234 -9.21 2.20 -4.83
N ILE A 235 -8.77 1.26 -5.66
CA ILE A 235 -9.49 0.87 -6.88
C ILE A 235 -10.86 0.28 -6.53
N VAL A 236 -10.92 -0.63 -5.56
CA VAL A 236 -12.17 -1.27 -5.08
C VAL A 236 -13.10 -0.23 -4.48
N THR A 237 -12.60 0.65 -3.61
CA THR A 237 -13.44 1.71 -3.03
C THR A 237 -13.98 2.65 -4.10
N PHE A 238 -13.19 2.90 -5.14
CA PHE A 238 -13.63 3.71 -6.27
C PHE A 238 -14.69 3.00 -7.13
N ALA A 239 -14.42 1.75 -7.56
CA ALA A 239 -15.36 0.96 -8.34
C ALA A 239 -16.70 0.81 -7.62
N TYR A 240 -16.67 0.58 -6.30
CA TYR A 240 -17.85 0.55 -5.46
C TYR A 240 -18.66 1.86 -5.54
N ARG A 241 -18.01 3.03 -5.53
CA ARG A 241 -18.69 4.33 -5.67
C ARG A 241 -19.30 4.52 -7.06
N LEU A 242 -18.63 4.03 -8.10
CA LEU A 242 -19.12 4.15 -9.47
C LEU A 242 -20.35 3.28 -9.71
N CYS A 243 -20.30 2.00 -9.31
CA CYS A 243 -21.44 1.09 -9.41
C CYS A 243 -22.66 1.65 -8.67
N ARG A 244 -22.47 2.13 -7.43
CA ARG A 244 -23.57 2.68 -6.63
C ARG A 244 -24.16 3.96 -7.24
N ARG A 245 -23.34 4.80 -7.88
CA ARG A 245 -23.84 6.00 -8.55
C ARG A 245 -24.76 5.65 -9.71
N ASN A 246 -24.38 4.66 -10.51
CA ASN A 246 -25.19 4.17 -11.61
C ASN A 246 -26.51 3.53 -11.13
N ASP A 247 -26.49 2.80 -10.01
CA ASP A 247 -27.72 2.23 -9.43
C ASP A 247 -28.69 3.32 -8.94
N LEU A 248 -28.16 4.39 -8.34
CA LEU A 248 -28.97 5.53 -7.89
C LEU A 248 -29.54 6.33 -9.06
N ASP A 249 -28.75 6.52 -10.13
CA ASP A 249 -29.21 7.22 -11.34
C ASP A 249 -30.26 6.38 -12.12
N LEU A 250 -30.15 5.05 -12.08
CA LEU A 250 -31.13 4.13 -12.69
C LEU A 250 -32.47 4.12 -11.94
N HIS A 251 -32.45 4.22 -10.60
CA HIS A 251 -33.68 4.27 -9.79
C HIS A 251 -34.39 5.64 -9.84
N ASN A 252 -33.64 6.72 -10.09
CA ASN A 252 -34.19 8.07 -10.22
C ASN A 252 -34.69 8.42 -11.63
N MET A 253 -34.67 7.48 -12.58
CA MET A 253 -35.38 7.64 -13.85
C MET A 253 -36.88 7.68 -13.56
N PRO A 254 -37.61 8.77 -13.92
CA PRO A 254 -39.06 8.76 -13.79
C PRO A 254 -39.60 7.63 -14.65
N THR A 255 -40.28 6.66 -14.03
CA THR A 255 -41.13 5.72 -14.75
C THR A 255 -42.10 6.54 -15.57
N LYS A 256 -41.81 6.68 -16.87
CA LYS A 256 -42.76 7.16 -17.86
C LYS A 256 -43.89 6.15 -17.88
N SER A 257 -44.90 6.41 -17.06
CA SER A 257 -46.19 5.75 -17.12
C SER A 257 -46.84 6.17 -18.44
N ASP A 258 -46.53 5.45 -19.51
CA ASP A 258 -47.39 5.39 -20.68
C ASP A 258 -48.67 4.66 -20.25
N GLY A 259 -49.61 5.44 -19.74
CA GLY A 259 -50.97 5.05 -19.39
C GLY A 259 -51.90 6.12 -19.91
N ALA A 260 -52.25 6.02 -21.19
CA ALA A 260 -53.30 6.82 -21.80
C ALA A 260 -54.61 6.60 -21.02
N GLN A 261 -55.03 7.61 -20.25
CA GLN A 261 -56.42 7.74 -19.82
C GLN A 261 -57.09 8.83 -20.67
N PHE A 262 -57.72 8.36 -21.73
CA PHE A 262 -58.87 9.01 -22.34
C PHE A 262 -60.05 8.86 -21.39
N THR A 263 -60.60 9.95 -20.87
CA THR A 263 -62.06 10.06 -20.68
C THR A 263 -62.50 11.53 -20.61
N SER A 264 -63.47 11.81 -21.47
CA SER A 264 -64.26 13.01 -21.72
C SER A 264 -65.18 13.44 -20.57
N VAL A 265 -65.72 14.68 -20.71
CA VAL A 265 -67.07 15.21 -20.33
C VAL A 265 -66.89 16.63 -19.71
N PHE A 266 -67.04 17.72 -20.47
CA PHE A 266 -68.26 18.48 -20.87
C PHE A 266 -68.76 19.53 -19.85
N ILE A 267 -68.82 20.78 -20.36
CA ILE A 267 -69.75 21.92 -20.12
C ILE A 267 -69.78 22.65 -18.76
N GLY A 268 -69.67 23.98 -18.86
CA GLY A 268 -70.30 24.92 -17.92
C GLY A 268 -69.83 26.37 -18.07
N ASN A 269 -70.39 27.11 -19.04
CA ASN A 269 -70.43 28.58 -19.06
C ASN A 269 -71.14 29.13 -17.81
N GLY A 270 -70.87 30.38 -17.44
CA GLY A 270 -71.86 31.21 -16.76
C GLY A 270 -71.30 32.24 -15.78
N ASP A 271 -71.15 33.45 -16.31
CA ASP A 271 -71.26 34.78 -15.68
C ASP A 271 -70.14 35.31 -14.76
#